data_AF-A0A7S0P8T3-F1
#
_entry.id   AF-A0A7S0P8T3-F1
#
_cell.length_a   1.000
_cell.length_b   1.000
_cell.length_c   1.000
_cell.angle_alpha   90.00
_cell.angle_beta   90.00
_cell.angle_gamma   90.00
#
_symmetry.space_group_name_H-M   'P 1'
#
loop_
_entity.id
_entity.type
_entity.pdbx_description
1 polymer ?
#
loop_
_entity_poly.entity_id
_entity_poly.type
_entity_poly.pdbx_seq_one_letter_code
_entity_poly.pdbx_strand_id
1 'polypeptide(L)'
;MLSCYAAWTRPGVYGKAGCMSSSFWWDGEHFLNATLAKASPATAPPVDWYVDSGDSGPDNDDEAQTLRVYNRMQQLGYEPGQLPDAAASARGSVWHYVQPGGRHNEKYWGERFYIPERLLLGPKVLRPTPLA
;
A
#
# COMPACT_ATOMS: atom_id res chain seq x y z
N MET A 1 6.70 2.35 5.67
CA MET A 1 7.74 2.03 4.66
C MET A 1 8.14 0.56 4.66
N LEU A 2 8.38 -0.05 5.83
CA LEU A 2 8.91 -1.42 5.94
C LEU A 2 8.10 -2.47 5.15
N SER A 3 6.76 -2.50 5.29
CA SER A 3 5.91 -3.46 4.56
C SER A 3 6.04 -3.33 3.04
N CYS A 4 6.03 -2.10 2.52
CA CYS A 4 6.20 -1.82 1.10
C CYS A 4 7.56 -2.30 0.59
N TYR A 5 8.63 -1.99 1.33
CA TYR A 5 9.97 -2.41 0.94
C TYR A 5 10.15 -3.94 0.99
N ALA A 6 9.58 -4.59 2.01
CA ALA A 6 9.61 -6.04 2.16
C ALA A 6 8.92 -6.74 0.99
N ALA A 7 7.71 -6.30 0.61
CA ALA A 7 7.00 -6.89 -0.52
C ALA A 7 7.66 -6.59 -1.86
N TRP A 8 8.28 -5.41 -2.01
CA TRP A 8 9.01 -5.08 -3.23
C TRP A 8 10.24 -5.96 -3.44
N THR A 9 10.99 -6.21 -2.37
CA THR A 9 12.27 -6.96 -2.43
C THR A 9 12.10 -8.46 -2.28
N ARG A 10 10.99 -8.92 -1.72
CA ARG A 10 10.70 -10.34 -1.47
C ARG A 10 9.26 -10.70 -1.87
N PRO A 11 8.87 -10.48 -3.14
CA PRO A 11 7.49 -10.70 -3.58
C PRO A 11 7.04 -12.16 -3.53
N GLY A 12 7.98 -13.11 -3.61
CA GLY A 12 7.68 -14.54 -3.42
C GLY A 12 7.27 -14.92 -1.99
N VAL A 13 7.50 -14.04 -1.01
CA VAL A 13 7.07 -14.22 0.39
C VAL A 13 5.88 -13.33 0.72
N TYR A 14 5.93 -12.06 0.29
CA TYR A 14 4.89 -11.07 0.56
C TYR A 14 4.22 -10.66 -0.77
N GLY A 15 3.14 -11.35 -1.13
CA GLY A 15 2.36 -11.03 -2.32
C GLY A 15 1.44 -9.81 -2.17
N LYS A 16 1.34 -9.24 -0.96
CA LYS A 16 0.48 -8.09 -0.64
C LYS A 16 1.14 -7.19 0.41
N ALA A 17 0.92 -5.88 0.32
CA ALA A 17 1.44 -4.92 1.30
C ALA A 17 0.47 -3.76 1.55
N GLY A 18 0.16 -3.54 2.84
CA GLY A 18 -0.48 -2.32 3.32
C GLY A 18 0.55 -1.38 3.93
N CYS A 19 0.58 -0.14 3.45
CA CYS A 19 1.57 0.87 3.80
C CYS A 19 0.87 2.15 4.26
N MET A 20 0.39 2.10 5.49
CA MET A 20 -0.39 3.16 6.12
C MET A 20 0.52 4.22 6.74
N SER A 21 0.27 5.51 6.47
CA SER A 21 1.12 6.65 6.89
C SER A 21 2.61 6.36 6.69
N SER A 22 2.94 5.80 5.54
CA SER A 22 4.28 5.29 5.34
C SER A 22 5.26 6.45 5.17
N SER A 23 6.36 6.44 5.92
CA SER A 23 7.46 7.42 5.85
C SER A 23 8.20 7.43 4.50
N PHE A 24 7.51 7.76 3.42
CA PHE A 24 8.04 7.75 2.07
C PHE A 24 9.00 8.92 1.82
N TRP A 25 9.05 9.92 2.70
CA TRP A 25 10.05 10.99 2.71
C TRP A 25 11.46 10.52 3.11
N TRP A 26 11.56 9.37 3.79
CA TRP A 26 12.80 8.93 4.41
C TRP A 26 13.96 8.89 3.40
N ASP A 27 15.11 9.43 3.82
CA ASP A 27 16.36 9.49 3.04
C ASP A 27 16.17 10.07 1.63
N GLY A 28 15.53 11.24 1.55
CA GLY A 28 15.27 11.91 0.28
C GLY A 28 14.34 11.12 -0.65
N GLU A 29 13.30 10.51 -0.07
CA GLU A 29 12.36 9.61 -0.75
C GLU A 29 13.02 8.38 -1.37
N HIS A 30 13.92 7.72 -0.64
CA HIS A 30 14.70 6.57 -1.14
C HIS A 30 13.81 5.48 -1.77
N PHE A 31 12.63 5.19 -1.22
CA PHE A 31 11.73 4.20 -1.81
C PHE A 31 11.31 4.59 -3.24
N LEU A 32 10.97 5.86 -3.47
CA LEU A 32 10.65 6.37 -4.80
C LEU A 32 11.90 6.43 -5.69
N ASN A 33 12.95 7.11 -5.21
CA ASN A 33 14.09 7.56 -6.00
C ASN A 33 15.17 6.50 -6.24
N ALA A 34 15.26 5.49 -5.37
CA ALA A 34 16.28 4.43 -5.49
C ALA A 34 15.66 3.03 -5.65
N THR A 35 14.48 2.77 -5.08
CA THR A 35 13.84 1.45 -5.16
C THR A 35 12.92 1.37 -6.39
N LEU A 36 11.89 2.22 -6.49
CA LEU A 36 10.93 2.19 -7.61
C LEU A 36 11.51 2.73 -8.92
N ALA A 37 12.47 3.66 -8.85
CA ALA A 37 13.12 4.23 -10.03
C ALA A 37 13.90 3.19 -10.87
N LYS A 38 14.40 2.12 -10.24
CA LYS A 38 15.18 1.06 -10.92
C LYS A 38 14.32 0.06 -11.68
N ALA A 39 13.01 0.07 -11.47
CA ALA A 39 12.10 -0.84 -12.16
C ALA A 39 11.49 -0.23 -13.41
N SER A 40 11.11 -1.12 -14.31
CA SER A 40 10.22 -0.86 -15.44
C SER A 40 8.94 -1.67 -15.28
N PRO A 41 7.91 -1.43 -16.11
CA PRO A 41 6.74 -2.31 -16.13
C PRO A 41 7.10 -3.79 -16.34
N ALA A 42 8.19 -4.11 -17.05
CA ALA A 42 8.60 -5.50 -17.23
C ALA A 42 9.14 -6.15 -15.94
N THR A 43 9.79 -5.36 -15.07
CA THR A 43 10.53 -5.88 -13.89
C THR A 43 9.83 -5.62 -12.55
N ALA A 44 8.75 -4.83 -12.53
CA ALA A 44 8.00 -4.57 -11.30
C ALA A 44 7.37 -5.87 -10.75
N PRO A 45 7.46 -6.17 -9.45
CA PRO A 45 7.02 -7.45 -8.91
C PRO A 45 5.49 -7.61 -8.89
N PRO A 46 4.94 -8.83 -9.03
CA PRO A 46 3.49 -9.05 -9.02
C PRO A 46 2.95 -9.03 -7.58
N VAL A 47 2.59 -7.84 -7.07
CA VAL A 47 2.18 -7.59 -5.69
C VAL A 47 0.96 -6.67 -5.68
N ASP A 48 0.05 -6.90 -4.73
CA ASP A 48 -1.06 -5.99 -4.44
C ASP A 48 -0.69 -4.98 -3.35
N TRP A 49 -0.92 -3.71 -3.60
CA TRP A 49 -0.46 -2.60 -2.76
C TRP A 49 -1.60 -1.76 -2.24
N TYR A 50 -1.59 -1.44 -0.95
CA TYR A 50 -2.38 -0.36 -0.40
C TYR A 50 -1.43 0.70 0.18
N VAL A 51 -1.60 1.95 -0.23
CA VAL A 51 -0.85 3.10 0.31
C VAL A 51 -1.85 4.14 0.80
N ASP A 52 -1.59 4.73 1.97
CA ASP A 52 -2.45 5.80 2.47
C ASP A 52 -1.68 6.88 3.23
N SER A 53 -2.38 7.97 3.45
CA SER A 53 -2.04 9.06 4.37
C SER A 53 -3.31 9.72 4.90
N GLY A 54 -3.17 10.55 5.92
CA GLY A 54 -4.04 11.69 6.15
C GLY A 54 -3.67 12.87 5.25
N ASP A 55 -4.27 14.03 5.53
CA ASP A 55 -4.03 15.30 4.83
C ASP A 55 -3.78 16.48 5.80
N SER A 56 -3.63 16.18 7.10
CA SER A 56 -3.64 17.18 8.16
C SER A 56 -2.54 16.96 9.19
N GLY A 57 -2.15 18.04 9.87
CA GLY A 57 -1.10 18.03 10.88
C GLY A 57 0.28 18.30 10.27
N PRO A 58 1.38 18.02 11.01
CA PRO A 58 2.73 18.18 10.49
C PRO A 58 2.91 17.43 9.17
N ASP A 59 3.45 18.14 8.17
CA ASP A 59 3.75 17.63 6.83
C ASP A 59 2.56 16.95 6.11
N ASN A 60 1.33 17.22 6.56
CA ASN A 60 0.10 16.61 6.06
C ASN A 60 0.17 15.07 6.00
N ASP A 61 0.80 14.44 7.01
CA ASP A 61 0.97 12.98 7.06
C ASP A 61 1.62 12.39 5.79
N ASP A 62 2.56 13.13 5.19
CA ASP A 62 3.30 12.73 4.00
C ASP A 62 2.42 12.45 2.77
N GLU A 63 1.27 13.13 2.66
CA GLU A 63 0.32 12.98 1.56
C GLU A 63 1.00 13.12 0.19
N ALA A 64 1.81 14.16 0.01
CA ALA A 64 2.45 14.43 -1.26
C ALA A 64 3.42 13.32 -1.69
N GLN A 65 4.18 12.75 -0.75
CA GLN A 65 5.12 11.64 -0.95
C GLN A 65 4.34 10.35 -1.25
N THR A 66 3.25 10.11 -0.53
CA THR A 66 2.36 8.97 -0.74
C THR A 66 1.76 9.00 -2.14
N LEU A 67 1.28 10.17 -2.59
CA LEU A 67 0.76 10.37 -3.94
C LEU A 67 1.84 10.15 -5.01
N ARG A 68 3.08 10.59 -4.79
CA ARG A 68 4.20 10.32 -5.73
C ARG A 68 4.50 8.83 -5.86
N VAL A 69 4.50 8.10 -4.75
CA VAL A 69 4.67 6.63 -4.75
C VAL A 69 3.52 5.95 -5.50
N TYR A 70 2.27 6.33 -5.22
CA TYR A 70 1.10 5.82 -5.93
C TYR A 70 1.21 6.04 -7.44
N ASN A 71 1.46 7.28 -7.87
CA ASN A 71 1.60 7.63 -9.28
C ASN A 71 2.74 6.85 -9.95
N ARG A 72 3.87 6.66 -9.25
CA ARG A 72 4.98 5.85 -9.77
C ARG A 72 4.59 4.38 -9.91
N MET A 73 3.83 3.81 -8.98
CA MET A 73 3.29 2.45 -9.12
C MET A 73 2.37 2.36 -10.35
N GLN A 74 1.49 3.32 -10.59
CA GLN A 74 0.67 3.32 -11.81
C GLN A 74 1.53 3.35 -13.09
N GLN A 75 2.60 4.16 -13.13
CA GLN A 75 3.56 4.18 -14.25
C GLN A 75 4.30 2.85 -14.44
N LEU A 76 4.43 2.05 -13.39
CA LEU A 76 5.00 0.70 -13.44
C LEU A 76 3.98 -0.36 -13.88
N GLY A 77 2.75 0.04 -14.21
CA GLY A 77 1.70 -0.83 -14.74
C GLY A 77 0.88 -1.54 -13.67
N TYR A 78 0.89 -1.08 -12.41
CA TYR A 78 -0.11 -1.49 -11.45
C TYR A 78 -1.43 -0.79 -11.76
N GLU A 79 -2.50 -1.56 -11.84
CA GLU A 79 -3.83 -1.01 -12.09
C GLU A 79 -4.33 -0.26 -10.85
N PRO A 80 -5.07 0.85 -11.00
CA PRO A 80 -5.80 1.43 -9.90
C PRO A 80 -6.71 0.36 -9.30
N GLY A 81 -6.57 0.12 -8.00
CA GLY A 81 -7.31 -0.91 -7.33
C GLY A 81 -8.81 -0.67 -7.39
N GLN A 82 -9.54 -1.66 -7.87
CA GLN A 82 -11.01 -1.71 -7.84
C GLN A 82 -11.46 -2.49 -6.61
N LEU A 83 -12.76 -2.45 -6.30
CA LEU A 83 -13.31 -3.24 -5.19
C LEU A 83 -13.12 -4.76 -5.45
N PRO A 84 -13.18 -5.61 -4.40
CA PRO A 84 -12.61 -6.97 -4.37
C PRO A 84 -13.10 -8.00 -5.39
N ASP A 85 -14.10 -7.68 -6.20
CA ASP A 85 -14.71 -8.60 -7.18
C ASP A 85 -14.15 -8.41 -8.61
N ALA A 86 -13.26 -7.44 -8.82
CA ALA A 86 -12.54 -7.26 -10.08
C ALA A 86 -11.38 -8.26 -10.20
N ALA A 87 -11.25 -8.92 -11.36
CA ALA A 87 -10.14 -9.82 -11.62
C ALA A 87 -8.80 -9.09 -11.44
N ALA A 88 -7.91 -9.63 -10.61
CA ALA A 88 -6.57 -9.07 -10.41
C ALA A 88 -5.80 -9.06 -11.74
N SER A 89 -5.11 -7.95 -12.03
CA SER A 89 -4.21 -7.89 -13.18
C SER A 89 -3.03 -8.86 -12.97
N ALA A 90 -2.35 -9.25 -14.04
CA ALA A 90 -1.13 -10.06 -13.94
C ALA A 90 -0.01 -9.36 -13.13
N ARG A 91 -0.06 -8.03 -12.97
CA ARG A 91 0.88 -7.24 -12.17
C ARG A 91 0.44 -7.04 -10.73
N GLY A 92 -0.86 -7.16 -10.45
CA GLY A 92 -1.48 -6.71 -9.20
C GLY A 92 -2.03 -5.29 -9.30
N SER A 93 -2.64 -4.85 -8.21
CA SER A 93 -3.33 -3.56 -8.11
C SER A 93 -2.67 -2.64 -7.09
N VAL A 94 -2.88 -1.33 -7.22
CA VAL A 94 -2.51 -0.33 -6.21
C VAL A 94 -3.74 0.49 -5.80
N TRP A 95 -4.10 0.41 -4.53
CA TRP A 95 -5.11 1.28 -3.92
C TRP A 95 -4.44 2.45 -3.20
N HIS A 96 -5.02 3.63 -3.34
CA HIS A 96 -4.59 4.84 -2.64
C HIS A 96 -5.78 5.48 -1.93
N TYR A 97 -5.56 5.88 -0.67
CA TYR A 97 -6.55 6.57 0.13
C TYR A 97 -5.92 7.76 0.87
N VAL A 98 -6.62 8.89 0.88
CA VAL A 98 -6.28 10.04 1.71
C VAL A 98 -7.43 10.26 2.67
N GLN A 99 -7.15 10.25 3.97
CA GLN A 99 -8.15 10.49 5.00
C GLN A 99 -8.32 12.00 5.25
N PRO A 100 -9.51 12.58 4.98
CA PRO A 100 -9.76 13.98 5.27
C PRO A 100 -9.69 14.27 6.77
N GLY A 101 -8.87 15.24 7.17
CA GLY A 101 -8.61 15.58 8.57
C GLY A 101 -7.68 14.60 9.30
N GLY A 102 -7.19 13.56 8.61
CA GLY A 102 -6.33 12.51 9.18
C GLY A 102 -4.94 13.03 9.54
N ARG A 103 -4.35 12.52 10.62
CA ARG A 103 -3.00 12.89 11.08
C ARG A 103 -2.14 11.66 11.35
N HIS A 104 -0.82 11.85 11.44
CA HIS A 104 0.16 10.80 11.69
C HIS A 104 0.14 10.26 13.14
N ASN A 105 -0.89 9.49 13.50
CA ASN A 105 -0.96 8.79 14.79
C ASN A 105 -1.95 7.60 14.79
N GLU A 106 -1.85 6.77 15.82
CA GLU A 106 -2.60 5.51 15.97
C GLU A 106 -4.12 5.65 15.96
N LYS A 107 -4.67 6.81 16.35
CA LYS A 107 -6.12 7.03 16.28
C LYS A 107 -6.59 6.97 14.82
N TYR A 108 -5.98 7.78 13.97
CA TYR A 108 -6.36 7.88 12.55
C TYR A 108 -5.99 6.61 11.79
N TRP A 109 -4.88 5.96 12.17
CA TRP A 109 -4.53 4.64 11.65
C TRP A 109 -5.58 3.59 11.99
N GLY A 110 -6.06 3.56 13.24
CA GLY A 110 -7.12 2.64 13.66
C GLY A 110 -8.43 2.86 12.91
N GLU A 111 -8.79 4.11 12.61
CA GLU A 111 -10.00 4.45 11.86
C GLU A 111 -10.00 3.89 10.43
N ARG A 112 -8.83 3.68 9.82
CA ARG A 112 -8.71 3.20 8.43
C ARG A 112 -8.11 1.81 8.28
N PHE A 113 -7.68 1.17 9.36
CA PHE A 113 -7.07 -0.16 9.34
C PHE A 113 -7.90 -1.23 8.62
N TYR A 114 -9.23 -1.15 8.73
CA TYR A 114 -10.15 -2.09 8.06
C TYR A 114 -10.10 -2.01 6.52
N ILE A 115 -9.65 -0.89 5.95
CA ILE A 115 -9.61 -0.67 4.50
C ILE A 115 -8.61 -1.63 3.84
N PRO A 116 -7.30 -1.63 4.18
CA PRO A 116 -6.35 -2.58 3.61
C PRO A 116 -6.71 -4.04 3.94
N GLU A 117 -7.29 -4.33 5.10
CA GLU A 117 -7.77 -5.69 5.40
C GLU A 117 -8.80 -6.15 4.38
N ARG A 118 -9.81 -5.32 4.11
CA ARG A 118 -10.86 -5.65 3.15
C ARG A 118 -10.34 -5.76 1.73
N LEU A 119 -9.49 -4.83 1.29
CA LEU A 119 -9.01 -4.76 -0.09
C LEU A 119 -7.95 -5.82 -0.40
N LEU A 120 -7.00 -6.05 0.51
CA LEU A 120 -5.89 -6.98 0.26
C LEU A 120 -6.25 -8.41 0.64
N LEU A 121 -6.95 -8.61 1.74
CA LEU A 121 -7.12 -9.94 2.33
C LEU A 121 -8.46 -10.59 1.99
N GLY A 122 -9.45 -9.80 1.55
CA GLY A 122 -10.80 -10.26 1.27
C GLY A 122 -11.53 -10.77 2.53
N PRO A 123 -12.77 -11.24 2.39
CA PRO A 123 -13.52 -11.80 3.51
C PRO A 123 -12.77 -12.99 4.12
N LYS A 124 -12.55 -12.95 5.43
CA LYS A 124 -12.00 -14.08 6.19
C LYS A 124 -13.14 -14.88 6.79
N VAL A 125 -13.22 -16.17 6.43
CA VAL A 125 -14.10 -17.12 7.11
C VAL A 125 -13.33 -17.68 8.30
N LEU A 126 -13.77 -17.35 9.52
CA LEU A 126 -13.26 -18.00 10.72
C LEU A 126 -13.69 -19.46 10.67
N ARG A 127 -12.71 -20.38 10.65
CA ARG A 127 -12.96 -21.80 10.84
C ARG A 127 -12.95 -22.05 12.35
N PRO A 128 -14.03 -22.61 12.94
CA PRO A 128 -14.01 -22.99 14.34
C PRO A 128 -12.89 -23.99 14.60
N THR A 129 -12.14 -23.80 15.69
CA THR A 129 -11.24 -24.86 16.19
C THR A 129 -12.12 -26.03 16.62
N PRO A 130 -11.91 -27.26 16.11
CA PRO A 130 -12.63 -28.42 16.59
C PRO A 130 -12.40 -28.60 18.10
N LEU A 131 -13.47 -28.83 18.86
CA LEU A 131 -13.35 -29.28 20.24
C LEU A 131 -12.75 -30.70 20.21
N ALA A 132 -11.73 -30.93 21.04
CA ALA A 132 -11.09 -32.23 21.22
C ALA A 132 -11.98 -33.22 21.97
#